data_AF-A0A1G1GY62-F1
#
_entry.id   AF-A0A1G1GY62-F1
#
_cell.length_a   1.000
_cell.length_b   1.000
_cell.length_c   1.000
_cell.angle_alpha   90.00
_cell.angle_beta   90.00
_cell.angle_gamma   90.00
#
_symmetry.space_group_name_H-M   'P 1'
#
loop_
_entity.id
_entity.type
_entity.pdbx_description
1 polymer ?
#
loop_
_entity_poly.entity_id
_entity_poly.type
_entity_poly.pdbx_seq_one_letter_code
_entity_poly.pdbx_strand_id
1 'polypeptide(L)'
;MKTKGLQESTVTLSRPFTLIEGCDMKNPVLRGIMDEDMKGIDTPLKLMKRYADILNKETSYGDIDDKLDALFLCGKAIESLDGYYHGITISLKTGIESHDILSEIGSRLIGDKIDPLQIFYGRLLSKSSPWAGKNFKELNKKKLSEMTDGFEKGEKPTYLGINSFRKNNKDIVNNLSGYALSAIMDMEGVPGPEMEQRSWIYAKGGLFIAKRQGSVDPNHPEKEVIALNYRWKSLGNMFPNRLLIDEIVQIVEGLYLGKLFYATSLKYIAADYDPSVSLQDYKYRNFGYFLLMDDTWLHEKNMLFPELAYKMADNLPKKFGAFNFISSPECKTKSLDADKGRTIIHYLQELSKGVEEGTESEEKYFNEMHKLFMCGQRPDGIKGFLHGGVVAFKSSGFLNKLGKNILNELWPAVRPFSPWTGKTFTSASLEGIRKYIGNDADYYKGKEPVIIGTNTYRKELGLSLPATAFIENLDKIGMVVEYPDEKEKEEGIYVKSFYFIACNNKSVNPVCNGKEVLQFNYRWPKFHTMLPDNLCIDELVCIAEGLYLGQLLYSTEPKIEYSPENDPSIYKYENFGYFMLMDDEWYAVKEFIRFDTEK
;
A
#
# COMPACT_ATOMS: atom_id res chain seq x y z
N MET A 1 -32.13 36.26 18.24
CA MET A 1 -31.71 35.10 17.41
C MET A 1 -30.77 35.59 16.33
N LYS A 2 -29.46 35.34 16.49
CA LYS A 2 -28.46 35.62 15.45
C LYS A 2 -28.31 34.35 14.61
N THR A 3 -28.60 34.46 13.32
CA THR A 3 -28.36 33.44 12.31
C THR A 3 -26.85 33.18 12.22
N LYS A 4 -26.41 31.99 12.67
CA LYS A 4 -25.10 31.44 12.37
C LYS A 4 -25.11 31.05 10.88
N GLY A 5 -24.37 31.78 10.06
CA GLY A 5 -24.07 31.34 8.70
C GLY A 5 -23.30 30.02 8.75
N LEU A 6 -23.80 29.01 8.04
CA LEU A 6 -22.97 27.86 7.67
C LEU A 6 -21.84 28.40 6.80
N GLN A 7 -20.63 28.30 7.30
CA GLN A 7 -19.42 28.49 6.51
C GLN A 7 -19.28 27.20 5.69
N GLU A 8 -19.67 27.22 4.42
CA GLU A 8 -19.38 26.15 3.47
C GLU A 8 -17.86 25.97 3.46
N SER A 9 -17.38 24.85 4.01
CA SER A 9 -15.98 24.46 3.91
C SER A 9 -15.74 23.98 2.48
N THR A 10 -15.44 24.90 1.57
CA THR A 10 -14.93 24.55 0.25
C THR A 10 -13.58 23.86 0.43
N VAL A 11 -13.53 22.57 0.10
CA VAL A 11 -12.29 21.81 0.06
C VAL A 11 -11.38 22.43 -1.01
N THR A 12 -10.26 23.02 -0.61
CA THR A 12 -9.27 23.56 -1.55
C THR A 12 -8.37 22.42 -2.03
N LEU A 13 -8.56 21.99 -3.28
CA LEU A 13 -7.72 20.98 -3.91
C LEU A 13 -6.39 21.58 -4.36
N SER A 14 -5.29 20.86 -4.16
CA SER A 14 -3.98 21.26 -4.68
C SER A 14 -3.90 21.07 -6.21
N ARG A 15 -4.70 20.14 -6.76
CA ARG A 15 -4.91 19.92 -8.19
C ARG A 15 -6.40 19.71 -8.46
N PRO A 16 -7.14 20.72 -8.96
CA PRO A 16 -8.59 20.64 -9.15
C PRO A 16 -8.96 19.75 -10.34
N PHE A 17 -10.16 19.16 -10.31
CA PHE A 17 -10.71 18.42 -11.45
C PHE A 17 -10.86 19.31 -12.70
N THR A 18 -10.59 18.73 -13.86
CA THR A 18 -10.72 19.36 -15.19
C THR A 18 -11.94 18.79 -15.93
N LEU A 19 -13.13 18.93 -15.34
CA LEU A 19 -14.38 18.41 -15.90
C LEU A 19 -14.88 19.28 -17.08
N ILE A 20 -15.65 18.68 -17.99
CA ILE A 20 -16.28 19.41 -19.11
C ILE A 20 -17.33 20.41 -18.61
N GLU A 21 -17.53 21.51 -19.33
CA GLU A 21 -18.49 22.57 -18.96
C GLU A 21 -19.94 22.07 -18.83
N GLY A 22 -20.31 21.03 -19.58
CA GLY A 22 -21.64 20.40 -19.54
C GLY A 22 -21.85 19.42 -18.38
N CYS A 23 -20.89 19.26 -17.47
CA CYS A 23 -21.01 18.36 -16.32
C CYS A 23 -22.01 18.93 -15.30
N ASP A 24 -23.06 18.18 -14.98
CA ASP A 24 -24.04 18.59 -13.97
C ASP A 24 -23.49 18.42 -12.55
N MET A 25 -22.87 19.48 -12.01
CA MET A 25 -22.38 19.51 -10.63
C MET A 25 -23.49 19.44 -9.57
N LYS A 26 -24.78 19.41 -9.96
CA LYS A 26 -25.90 19.13 -9.06
C LYS A 26 -26.28 17.66 -9.03
N ASN A 27 -25.68 16.82 -9.88
CA ASN A 27 -25.87 15.38 -9.84
C ASN A 27 -25.54 14.86 -8.42
N PRO A 28 -26.46 14.13 -7.77
CA PRO A 28 -26.25 13.62 -6.41
C PRO A 28 -24.97 12.79 -6.24
N VAL A 29 -24.59 12.00 -7.26
CA VAL A 29 -23.39 11.17 -7.25
C VAL A 29 -22.13 12.05 -7.23
N LEU A 30 -22.07 13.07 -8.10
CA LEU A 30 -20.94 14.00 -8.14
C LEU A 30 -20.85 14.85 -6.88
N ARG A 31 -21.99 15.25 -6.29
CA ARG A 31 -21.98 15.91 -4.98
C ARG A 31 -21.48 15.00 -3.88
N GLY A 32 -21.90 13.73 -3.85
CA GLY A 32 -21.35 12.75 -2.91
C GLY A 32 -19.83 12.66 -3.01
N ILE A 33 -19.28 12.66 -4.24
CA ILE A 33 -17.84 12.69 -4.45
C ILE A 33 -17.21 13.96 -3.85
N MET A 34 -17.72 15.14 -4.19
CA MET A 34 -17.09 16.42 -3.84
C MET A 34 -17.27 16.81 -2.36
N ASP A 35 -18.44 16.56 -1.81
CA ASP A 35 -18.84 17.03 -0.48
C ASP A 35 -18.50 16.01 0.62
N GLU A 36 -18.49 14.71 0.28
CA GLU A 36 -18.29 13.63 1.23
C GLU A 36 -16.96 12.91 0.99
N ASP A 37 -16.73 12.35 -0.20
CA ASP A 37 -15.58 11.47 -0.43
C ASP A 37 -14.25 12.23 -0.46
N MET A 38 -14.26 13.47 -0.98
CA MET A 38 -13.11 14.38 -0.98
C MET A 38 -12.84 15.04 0.37
N LYS A 39 -13.68 14.81 1.39
CA LYS A 39 -13.49 15.46 2.69
C LYS A 39 -12.21 14.99 3.37
N GLY A 40 -11.28 15.93 3.58
CA GLY A 40 -9.95 15.64 4.13
C GLY A 40 -8.96 15.11 3.09
N ILE A 41 -9.35 15.10 1.81
CA ILE A 41 -8.51 14.71 0.67
C ILE A 41 -8.21 15.97 -0.17
N ASP A 42 -6.94 16.20 -0.48
CA ASP A 42 -6.47 17.38 -1.22
C ASP A 42 -6.17 17.11 -2.70
N THR A 43 -6.18 15.85 -3.14
CA THR A 43 -5.92 15.44 -4.53
C THR A 43 -6.89 14.36 -5.04
N PRO A 44 -7.27 14.41 -6.32
CA PRO A 44 -8.07 13.34 -6.93
C PRO A 44 -7.37 11.97 -6.96
N LEU A 45 -6.04 11.90 -6.97
CA LEU A 45 -5.34 10.61 -6.94
C LEU A 45 -5.49 9.90 -5.58
N LYS A 46 -5.50 10.65 -4.46
CA LYS A 46 -5.83 10.10 -3.14
C LYS A 46 -7.26 9.55 -3.07
N LEU A 47 -8.21 10.22 -3.71
CA LEU A 47 -9.58 9.70 -3.85
C LEU A 47 -9.58 8.36 -4.60
N MET A 48 -8.85 8.29 -5.72
CA MET A 48 -8.76 7.05 -6.49
C MET A 48 -8.09 5.92 -5.72
N LYS A 49 -7.08 6.22 -4.88
CA LYS A 49 -6.48 5.24 -3.95
C LYS A 49 -7.52 4.71 -2.97
N ARG A 50 -8.30 5.59 -2.35
CA ARG A 50 -9.40 5.21 -1.45
C ARG A 50 -10.40 4.28 -2.15
N TYR A 51 -10.82 4.61 -3.37
CA TYR A 51 -11.71 3.75 -4.15
C TYR A 51 -11.08 2.40 -4.48
N ALA A 52 -9.82 2.37 -4.93
CA ALA A 52 -9.11 1.13 -5.20
C ALA A 52 -9.01 0.25 -3.93
N ASP A 53 -8.77 0.85 -2.76
CA ASP A 53 -8.68 0.11 -1.49
C ASP A 53 -10.01 -0.53 -1.09
N ILE A 54 -11.11 0.21 -1.23
CA ILE A 54 -12.45 -0.31 -0.93
C ILE A 54 -12.77 -1.46 -1.89
N LEU A 55 -12.57 -1.25 -3.20
CA LEU A 55 -12.85 -2.24 -4.24
C LEU A 55 -11.99 -3.51 -4.11
N ASN A 56 -10.79 -3.41 -3.52
CA ASN A 56 -9.90 -4.56 -3.28
C ASN A 56 -10.21 -5.33 -1.98
N LYS A 57 -10.94 -4.73 -1.03
CA LYS A 57 -11.20 -5.30 0.31
C LYS A 57 -12.63 -5.81 0.48
N GLU A 58 -13.62 -5.18 -0.15
CA GLU A 58 -15.03 -5.46 0.10
C GLU A 58 -15.61 -6.55 -0.83
N THR A 59 -16.58 -7.30 -0.31
CA THR A 59 -17.41 -8.25 -1.09
C THR A 59 -18.50 -7.55 -1.91
N SER A 60 -18.75 -6.26 -1.67
CA SER A 60 -19.72 -5.44 -2.39
C SER A 60 -19.06 -4.15 -2.86
N TYR A 61 -19.30 -3.74 -4.11
CA TYR A 61 -18.67 -2.56 -4.71
C TYR A 61 -19.38 -1.24 -4.38
N GLY A 62 -20.43 -1.28 -3.55
CA GLY A 62 -21.22 -0.10 -3.15
C GLY A 62 -21.68 0.74 -4.35
N ASP A 63 -21.57 2.06 -4.23
CA ASP A 63 -21.85 3.05 -5.28
C ASP A 63 -20.58 3.53 -6.02
N ILE A 64 -19.42 2.90 -5.78
CA ILE A 64 -18.13 3.38 -6.30
C ILE A 64 -18.07 3.26 -7.83
N ASP A 65 -18.64 2.21 -8.39
CA ASP A 65 -18.73 2.06 -9.84
C ASP A 65 -19.53 3.21 -10.47
N ASP A 66 -20.63 3.63 -9.86
CA ASP A 66 -21.46 4.75 -10.33
C ASP A 66 -20.71 6.09 -10.20
N LYS A 67 -19.91 6.24 -9.13
CA LYS A 67 -19.04 7.40 -8.92
C LYS A 67 -17.93 7.49 -9.97
N LEU A 68 -17.27 6.38 -10.27
CA LEU A 68 -16.26 6.30 -11.34
C LEU A 68 -16.91 6.56 -12.71
N ASP A 69 -18.11 6.04 -12.94
CA ASP A 69 -18.87 6.30 -14.16
C ASP A 69 -19.19 7.79 -14.32
N ALA A 70 -19.70 8.43 -13.27
CA ALA A 70 -19.99 9.86 -13.26
C ALA A 70 -18.75 10.72 -13.53
N LEU A 71 -17.61 10.40 -12.91
CA LEU A 71 -16.34 11.10 -13.18
C LEU A 71 -15.88 10.89 -14.63
N PHE A 72 -16.05 9.69 -15.17
CA PHE A 72 -15.70 9.40 -16.57
C PHE A 72 -16.58 10.20 -17.55
N LEU A 73 -17.89 10.24 -17.32
CA LEU A 73 -18.81 11.02 -18.16
C LEU A 73 -18.51 12.52 -18.11
N CYS A 74 -18.01 13.03 -16.98
CA CYS A 74 -17.58 14.42 -16.86
C CYS A 74 -16.14 14.70 -17.30
N GLY A 75 -15.30 13.67 -17.52
CA GLY A 75 -13.91 13.86 -17.95
C GLY A 75 -13.79 14.38 -19.38
N LYS A 76 -12.69 15.05 -19.72
CA LYS A 76 -12.48 15.63 -21.06
C LYS A 76 -11.76 14.65 -21.99
N ALA A 77 -12.20 14.55 -23.25
CA ALA A 77 -11.39 13.92 -24.30
C ALA A 77 -10.20 14.83 -24.65
N ILE A 78 -9.00 14.28 -24.60
CA ILE A 78 -7.77 15.04 -24.87
C ILE A 78 -7.48 15.23 -26.35
N GLU A 79 -6.62 16.20 -26.63
CA GLU A 79 -6.22 16.57 -27.99
C GLU A 79 -5.02 15.78 -28.49
N SER A 80 -4.10 15.44 -27.58
CA SER A 80 -2.88 14.70 -27.94
C SER A 80 -2.41 13.74 -26.85
N LEU A 81 -1.77 12.68 -27.30
CA LEU A 81 -1.08 11.69 -26.47
C LEU A 81 0.30 11.44 -27.06
N ASP A 82 1.35 11.66 -26.29
CA ASP A 82 2.68 11.22 -26.67
C ASP A 82 3.44 10.72 -25.45
N GLY A 83 4.29 9.73 -25.67
CA GLY A 83 5.14 9.18 -24.62
C GLY A 83 4.45 8.13 -23.74
N TYR A 84 4.93 8.03 -22.50
CA TYR A 84 4.56 6.97 -21.58
C TYR A 84 3.68 7.51 -20.46
N TYR A 85 2.66 6.73 -20.10
CA TYR A 85 1.74 7.03 -19.01
C TYR A 85 1.72 5.85 -18.03
N HIS A 86 1.89 6.17 -16.75
CA HIS A 86 1.89 5.24 -15.62
C HIS A 86 0.49 4.72 -15.35
N GLY A 87 0.36 3.40 -15.22
CA GLY A 87 -0.91 2.70 -15.07
C GLY A 87 -1.16 2.20 -13.66
N ILE A 88 -2.42 2.33 -13.21
CA ILE A 88 -2.94 1.69 -11.99
C ILE A 88 -4.27 1.02 -12.34
N THR A 89 -4.42 -0.27 -12.05
CA THR A 89 -5.73 -0.92 -12.13
C THR A 89 -6.53 -0.56 -10.88
N ILE A 90 -7.72 0.01 -11.05
CA ILE A 90 -8.60 0.42 -9.93
C ILE A 90 -9.55 -0.71 -9.57
N SER A 91 -10.24 -1.26 -10.57
CA SER A 91 -11.10 -2.42 -10.38
C SER A 91 -11.24 -3.23 -11.66
N LEU A 92 -11.49 -4.52 -11.45
CA LEU A 92 -11.93 -5.44 -12.47
C LEU A 92 -13.18 -6.12 -11.93
N LYS A 93 -14.28 -6.08 -12.68
CA LYS A 93 -15.51 -6.80 -12.37
C LYS A 93 -15.25 -8.29 -12.60
N THR A 94 -14.84 -8.97 -11.54
CA THR A 94 -14.38 -10.36 -11.60
C THR A 94 -15.53 -11.38 -11.60
N GLY A 95 -16.77 -10.94 -11.37
CA GLY A 95 -17.95 -11.82 -11.29
C GLY A 95 -17.92 -12.78 -10.09
N ILE A 96 -17.04 -12.54 -9.10
CA ILE A 96 -16.89 -13.40 -7.92
C ILE A 96 -17.62 -12.79 -6.73
N GLU A 97 -18.95 -12.83 -6.75
CA GLU A 97 -19.72 -12.94 -5.52
C GLU A 97 -19.59 -14.40 -5.03
N SER A 98 -18.52 -14.67 -4.28
CA SER A 98 -18.10 -16.03 -3.87
C SER A 98 -19.05 -16.75 -2.89
N HIS A 99 -20.25 -16.24 -2.64
CA HIS A 99 -21.29 -16.92 -1.88
C HIS A 99 -22.50 -17.38 -2.70
N ASP A 100 -22.75 -16.81 -3.87
CA ASP A 100 -23.95 -17.18 -4.64
C ASP A 100 -23.73 -18.39 -5.54
N ILE A 101 -22.51 -18.60 -6.04
CA ILE A 101 -22.21 -19.71 -6.97
C ILE A 101 -22.36 -21.10 -6.32
N LEU A 102 -21.99 -21.27 -5.03
CA LEU A 102 -22.19 -22.57 -4.36
C LEU A 102 -23.65 -22.83 -3.99
N SER A 103 -24.45 -21.77 -3.84
CA SER A 103 -25.90 -21.88 -3.61
C SER A 103 -26.69 -22.12 -4.90
N GLU A 104 -26.24 -21.56 -6.03
CA GLU A 104 -26.90 -21.69 -7.34
C GLU A 104 -26.46 -22.91 -8.16
N ILE A 105 -25.26 -23.46 -7.94
CA ILE A 105 -24.86 -24.74 -8.55
C ILE A 105 -25.77 -25.89 -8.07
N GLY A 106 -26.43 -25.73 -6.92
CA GLY A 106 -27.45 -26.66 -6.42
C GLY A 106 -28.82 -26.53 -7.08
N SER A 107 -29.11 -25.42 -7.78
CA SER A 107 -30.45 -25.18 -8.34
C SER A 107 -30.45 -24.35 -9.62
N ARG A 108 -30.75 -25.04 -10.73
CA ARG A 108 -31.21 -24.56 -12.06
C ARG A 108 -30.14 -24.41 -13.16
N LEU A 109 -30.11 -25.45 -13.97
CA LEU A 109 -30.01 -25.35 -15.43
C LEU A 109 -31.06 -24.35 -15.95
N ILE A 110 -30.63 -23.48 -16.87
CA ILE A 110 -31.36 -22.43 -17.64
C ILE A 110 -31.38 -21.06 -16.95
N GLY A 111 -30.67 -20.08 -17.52
CA GLY A 111 -30.95 -18.67 -17.22
C GLY A 111 -29.82 -17.68 -17.51
N ASP A 112 -28.87 -17.56 -16.59
CA ASP A 112 -27.96 -16.42 -16.57
C ASP A 112 -26.50 -16.81 -16.81
N LYS A 113 -25.89 -16.05 -17.72
CA LYS A 113 -24.60 -16.34 -18.34
C LYS A 113 -23.46 -16.01 -17.37
N ILE A 114 -22.87 -17.05 -16.80
CA ILE A 114 -21.50 -16.97 -16.27
C ILE A 114 -20.58 -16.54 -17.42
N ASP A 115 -19.91 -15.39 -17.28
CA ASP A 115 -18.98 -14.87 -18.28
C ASP A 115 -17.57 -15.45 -18.03
N PRO A 116 -17.09 -16.39 -18.88
CA PRO A 116 -15.80 -17.04 -18.67
C PRO A 116 -14.61 -16.06 -18.73
N LEU A 117 -14.78 -14.92 -19.42
CA LEU A 117 -13.74 -13.88 -19.53
C LEU A 117 -13.56 -13.12 -18.22
N GLN A 118 -14.65 -12.85 -17.49
CA GLN A 118 -14.60 -12.22 -16.17
C GLN A 118 -13.90 -13.12 -15.14
N ILE A 119 -14.18 -14.43 -15.19
CA ILE A 119 -13.49 -15.42 -14.34
C ILE A 119 -11.99 -15.47 -14.65
N PHE A 120 -11.63 -15.40 -15.94
CA PHE A 120 -10.24 -15.48 -16.38
C PHE A 120 -9.42 -14.28 -15.86
N TYR A 121 -9.89 -13.06 -16.10
CA TYR A 121 -9.22 -11.86 -15.63
C TYR A 121 -9.29 -11.68 -14.11
N GLY A 122 -10.39 -12.12 -13.49
CA GLY A 122 -10.58 -12.00 -12.05
C GLY A 122 -9.70 -12.91 -11.20
N ARG A 123 -9.30 -14.07 -11.72
CA ARG A 123 -8.33 -14.94 -11.05
C ARG A 123 -6.87 -14.55 -11.32
N LEU A 124 -6.58 -13.89 -12.43
CA LEU A 124 -5.21 -13.58 -12.86
C LEU A 124 -4.66 -12.23 -12.36
N LEU A 125 -5.51 -11.28 -11.96
CA LEU A 125 -5.09 -9.90 -11.68
C LEU A 125 -5.44 -9.37 -10.27
N SER A 126 -6.01 -10.20 -9.39
CA SER A 126 -6.72 -9.73 -8.18
C SER A 126 -5.87 -9.29 -6.99
N LYS A 127 -4.53 -9.30 -7.05
CA LYS A 127 -3.70 -8.84 -5.90
C LYS A 127 -2.56 -7.89 -6.22
N SER A 128 -1.90 -8.03 -7.38
CA SER A 128 -1.02 -6.97 -7.88
C SER A 128 -0.86 -7.09 -9.40
N SER A 129 -1.56 -6.23 -10.13
CA SER A 129 -1.52 -6.25 -11.60
C SER A 129 -0.10 -5.94 -12.09
N PRO A 130 0.56 -6.84 -12.87
CA PRO A 130 1.89 -6.57 -13.43
C PRO A 130 1.88 -5.49 -14.50
N TRP A 131 0.69 -5.04 -14.91
CA TRP A 131 0.52 -3.90 -15.79
C TRP A 131 1.02 -2.62 -15.11
N ALA A 132 1.80 -1.85 -15.86
CA ALA A 132 2.45 -0.68 -15.32
C ALA A 132 2.13 0.60 -16.08
N GLY A 133 1.45 0.50 -17.23
CA GLY A 133 1.05 1.66 -18.01
C GLY A 133 1.02 1.40 -19.51
N LYS A 134 0.90 2.48 -20.27
CA LYS A 134 0.79 2.46 -21.73
C LYS A 134 1.74 3.47 -22.34
N ASN A 135 2.34 3.10 -23.47
CA ASN A 135 3.08 4.03 -24.31
C ASN A 135 2.23 4.37 -25.54
N PHE A 136 2.30 5.62 -26.00
CA PHE A 136 1.62 6.11 -27.19
C PHE A 136 2.65 6.76 -28.11
N LYS A 137 2.48 6.54 -29.41
CA LYS A 137 3.26 7.19 -30.45
C LYS A 137 2.36 7.53 -31.63
N GLU A 138 2.41 8.76 -32.08
CA GLU A 138 1.59 9.21 -33.21
C GLU A 138 1.92 8.41 -34.49
N LEU A 139 0.87 8.00 -35.20
CA LEU A 139 0.97 7.27 -36.46
C LEU A 139 0.87 8.23 -37.65
N ASN A 140 1.77 8.06 -38.61
CA ASN A 140 1.58 8.66 -39.92
C ASN A 140 0.49 7.93 -40.73
N LYS A 141 -0.10 8.64 -41.71
CA LYS A 141 -1.22 8.13 -42.53
C LYS A 141 -0.92 6.80 -43.22
N LYS A 142 0.32 6.61 -43.70
CA LYS A 142 0.73 5.36 -44.36
C LYS A 142 0.65 4.19 -43.39
N LYS A 143 1.25 4.34 -42.20
CA LYS A 143 1.28 3.27 -41.21
C LYS A 143 -0.09 2.97 -40.62
N LEU A 144 -0.92 4.01 -40.43
CA LEU A 144 -2.31 3.86 -40.02
C LEU A 144 -3.12 3.06 -41.05
N SER A 145 -2.98 3.37 -42.33
CA SER A 145 -3.66 2.63 -43.40
C SER A 145 -3.22 1.15 -43.44
N GLU A 146 -1.92 0.86 -43.24
CA GLU A 146 -1.42 -0.51 -43.14
C GLU A 146 -2.02 -1.26 -41.94
N MET A 147 -2.17 -0.58 -40.80
CA MET A 147 -2.67 -1.19 -39.56
C MET A 147 -4.20 -1.32 -39.52
N THR A 148 -4.93 -0.65 -40.39
CA THR A 148 -6.40 -0.63 -40.36
C THR A 148 -7.02 -1.12 -41.66
N ASP A 149 -6.22 -1.80 -42.49
CA ASP A 149 -6.61 -2.29 -43.82
C ASP A 149 -7.25 -1.20 -44.69
N GLY A 150 -6.74 0.04 -44.56
CA GLY A 150 -7.21 1.22 -45.29
C GLY A 150 -8.52 1.83 -44.79
N PHE A 151 -9.12 1.32 -43.71
CA PHE A 151 -10.35 1.87 -43.15
C PHE A 151 -10.13 3.26 -42.55
N GLU A 152 -9.07 3.44 -41.76
CA GLU A 152 -8.74 4.73 -41.16
C GLU A 152 -7.88 5.59 -42.09
N LYS A 153 -8.39 6.76 -42.46
CA LYS A 153 -7.74 7.70 -43.40
C LYS A 153 -6.80 8.72 -42.74
N GLY A 154 -6.75 8.73 -41.40
CA GLY A 154 -5.95 9.69 -40.63
C GLY A 154 -6.46 11.12 -40.71
N GLU A 155 -7.78 11.29 -40.64
CA GLU A 155 -8.44 12.61 -40.57
C GLU A 155 -8.25 13.27 -39.19
N LYS A 156 -8.10 12.44 -38.15
CA LYS A 156 -7.81 12.86 -36.78
C LYS A 156 -6.46 12.27 -36.33
N PRO A 157 -5.75 12.94 -35.40
CA PRO A 157 -4.58 12.36 -34.75
C PRO A 157 -4.91 10.96 -34.22
N THR A 158 -4.04 10.00 -34.55
CA THR A 158 -4.22 8.59 -34.22
C THR A 158 -2.87 8.05 -33.76
N TYR A 159 -2.89 7.22 -32.72
CA TYR A 159 -1.70 6.77 -32.04
C TYR A 159 -1.62 5.25 -32.08
N LEU A 160 -0.41 4.73 -32.25
CA LEU A 160 -0.10 3.36 -31.90
C LEU A 160 0.23 3.33 -30.43
N GLY A 161 -0.45 2.49 -29.68
CA GLY A 161 -0.11 2.25 -28.30
C GLY A 161 0.24 0.81 -28.00
N ILE A 162 0.94 0.63 -26.89
CA ILE A 162 1.37 -0.67 -26.38
C ILE A 162 1.33 -0.67 -24.85
N ASN A 163 0.90 -1.79 -24.25
CA ASN A 163 0.96 -1.94 -22.80
C ASN A 163 2.38 -2.28 -22.36
N SER A 164 2.77 -1.77 -21.19
CA SER A 164 4.05 -2.07 -20.56
C SER A 164 3.81 -2.80 -19.25
N PHE A 165 4.64 -3.82 -19.01
CA PHE A 165 4.54 -4.70 -17.86
C PHE A 165 5.84 -4.71 -17.08
N ARG A 166 5.73 -4.73 -15.75
CA ARG A 166 6.86 -4.80 -14.83
C ARG A 166 7.10 -6.24 -14.39
N LYS A 167 8.35 -6.54 -14.02
CA LYS A 167 8.70 -7.82 -13.38
C LYS A 167 8.19 -7.79 -11.93
N ASN A 168 7.31 -8.73 -11.56
CA ASN A 168 6.71 -8.73 -10.24
C ASN A 168 7.56 -9.55 -9.26
N ASN A 169 8.43 -8.90 -8.48
CA ASN A 169 9.37 -9.59 -7.59
C ASN A 169 8.79 -9.88 -6.19
N LYS A 170 7.47 -9.80 -5.92
CA LYS A 170 6.91 -10.00 -4.57
C LYS A 170 5.98 -11.22 -4.38
N ASP A 171 5.55 -11.91 -5.44
CA ASP A 171 4.60 -13.04 -5.30
C ASP A 171 4.82 -14.16 -6.34
N ILE A 172 5.02 -15.39 -5.88
CA ILE A 172 5.18 -16.60 -6.72
C ILE A 172 3.91 -16.87 -7.55
N VAL A 173 2.72 -16.59 -7.01
CA VAL A 173 1.43 -16.76 -7.71
C VAL A 173 1.23 -15.69 -8.79
N ASN A 174 1.74 -14.48 -8.59
CA ASN A 174 1.72 -13.43 -9.62
C ASN A 174 2.76 -13.69 -10.72
N ASN A 175 3.86 -14.39 -10.43
CA ASN A 175 4.79 -14.85 -11.49
C ASN A 175 4.13 -15.88 -12.42
N LEU A 176 3.25 -16.75 -11.91
CA LEU A 176 2.40 -17.63 -12.75
C LEU A 176 1.45 -16.82 -13.64
N SER A 177 0.90 -15.71 -13.14
CA SER A 177 0.12 -14.79 -13.98
C SER A 177 0.96 -14.17 -15.10
N GLY A 178 2.24 -13.89 -14.85
CA GLY A 178 3.19 -13.41 -15.87
C GLY A 178 3.42 -14.40 -17.01
N TYR A 179 3.51 -15.71 -16.72
CA TYR A 179 3.61 -16.76 -17.74
C TYR A 179 2.30 -16.96 -18.53
N ALA A 180 1.15 -16.85 -17.87
CA ALA A 180 -0.16 -16.92 -18.54
C ALA A 180 -0.44 -15.67 -19.39
N LEU A 181 -0.12 -14.48 -18.86
CA LEU A 181 -0.23 -13.20 -19.57
C LEU A 181 0.78 -13.12 -20.73
N SER A 182 2.00 -13.64 -20.60
CA SER A 182 2.96 -13.66 -21.71
C SER A 182 2.49 -14.56 -22.86
N ALA A 183 1.84 -15.69 -22.54
CA ALA A 183 1.28 -16.61 -23.54
C ALA A 183 0.00 -16.06 -24.21
N ILE A 184 -0.69 -15.11 -23.59
CA ILE A 184 -1.98 -14.58 -24.04
C ILE A 184 -1.87 -13.19 -24.66
N MET A 185 -0.90 -12.38 -24.23
CA MET A 185 -0.71 -11.00 -24.66
C MET A 185 0.44 -10.82 -25.66
N ASP A 186 1.01 -11.92 -26.16
CA ASP A 186 2.17 -11.96 -27.08
C ASP A 186 3.28 -11.00 -26.62
N MET A 187 3.73 -11.23 -25.38
CA MET A 187 4.68 -10.33 -24.74
C MET A 187 6.09 -10.56 -25.30
N GLU A 188 6.64 -9.52 -25.92
CA GLU A 188 8.05 -9.51 -26.30
C GLU A 188 8.90 -8.98 -25.13
N GLY A 189 9.97 -9.70 -24.82
CA GLY A 189 11.00 -9.21 -23.89
C GLY A 189 11.68 -7.98 -24.48
N VAL A 190 11.74 -6.89 -23.73
CA VAL A 190 12.36 -5.65 -24.23
C VAL A 190 13.88 -5.75 -24.01
N PRO A 191 14.72 -5.53 -25.03
CA PRO A 191 16.14 -5.27 -24.81
C PRO A 191 16.25 -4.08 -23.84
N GLY A 192 17.15 -4.15 -22.85
CA GLY A 192 17.26 -3.13 -21.79
C GLY A 192 17.12 -1.71 -22.34
N PRO A 193 16.38 -0.82 -21.65
CA PRO A 193 15.84 0.39 -22.27
C PRO A 193 16.92 1.37 -22.72
N GLU A 194 16.58 2.15 -23.75
CA GLU A 194 17.37 3.31 -24.20
C GLU A 194 17.39 4.47 -23.17
N MET A 195 16.54 4.42 -22.13
CA MET A 195 16.47 5.42 -21.05
C MET A 195 16.42 4.76 -19.67
N GLU A 196 17.25 5.25 -18.74
CA GLU A 196 17.42 4.74 -17.37
C GLU A 196 16.09 4.69 -16.58
N GLN A 197 15.18 5.64 -16.85
CA GLN A 197 13.87 5.80 -16.21
C GLN A 197 12.85 4.68 -16.56
N ARG A 198 13.16 3.76 -17.48
CA ARG A 198 12.25 2.70 -17.95
C ARG A 198 12.84 1.28 -17.82
N SER A 199 13.90 1.13 -17.04
CA SER A 199 14.65 -0.14 -16.84
C SER A 199 13.88 -1.24 -16.12
N TRP A 200 12.76 -0.86 -15.53
CA TRP A 200 11.83 -1.73 -14.82
C TRP A 200 10.74 -2.31 -15.73
N ILE A 201 10.57 -1.80 -16.95
CA ILE A 201 9.67 -2.40 -17.95
C ILE A 201 10.36 -3.66 -18.50
N TYR A 202 9.80 -4.81 -18.16
CA TYR A 202 10.36 -6.11 -18.51
C TYR A 202 9.78 -6.64 -19.82
N ALA A 203 8.52 -6.34 -20.08
CA ALA A 203 7.81 -6.81 -21.26
C ALA A 203 6.87 -5.74 -21.80
N LYS A 204 6.62 -5.81 -23.10
CA LYS A 204 5.58 -5.03 -23.78
C LYS A 204 4.72 -5.98 -24.61
N GLY A 205 3.44 -5.67 -24.71
CA GLY A 205 2.48 -6.50 -25.45
C GLY A 205 1.12 -5.83 -25.54
N GLY A 206 0.20 -6.47 -26.29
CA GLY A 206 -1.14 -5.93 -26.50
C GLY A 206 -1.13 -4.57 -27.20
N LEU A 207 -0.83 -4.56 -28.50
CA LEU A 207 -0.87 -3.34 -29.32
C LEU A 207 -2.30 -2.82 -29.46
N PHE A 208 -2.48 -1.52 -29.62
CA PHE A 208 -3.79 -0.93 -29.89
C PHE A 208 -3.67 0.33 -30.74
N ILE A 209 -4.74 0.66 -31.45
CA ILE A 209 -4.89 1.93 -32.15
C ILE A 209 -5.74 2.86 -31.28
N ALA A 210 -5.17 3.99 -30.85
CA ALA A 210 -5.85 4.99 -30.04
C ALA A 210 -6.31 6.17 -30.90
N LYS A 211 -7.59 6.54 -30.81
CA LYS A 211 -8.18 7.64 -31.59
C LYS A 211 -9.33 8.29 -30.82
N ARG A 212 -9.52 9.60 -31.06
CA ARG A 212 -10.69 10.32 -30.57
C ARG A 212 -11.96 9.96 -31.35
N GLN A 213 -12.96 9.45 -30.63
CA GLN A 213 -14.26 9.04 -31.18
C GLN A 213 -15.36 9.06 -30.12
N GLY A 214 -16.59 8.75 -30.52
CA GLY A 214 -17.70 8.49 -29.60
C GLY A 214 -17.49 7.18 -28.85
N SER A 215 -18.02 7.10 -27.63
CA SER A 215 -17.89 5.94 -26.76
C SER A 215 -18.61 4.72 -27.33
N VAL A 216 -18.06 3.54 -27.03
CA VAL A 216 -18.67 2.24 -27.30
C VAL A 216 -19.68 1.84 -26.22
N ASP A 217 -19.78 2.62 -25.15
CA ASP A 217 -20.79 2.46 -24.10
C ASP A 217 -22.19 2.63 -24.71
N PRO A 218 -23.06 1.60 -24.68
CA PRO A 218 -24.39 1.69 -25.25
C PRO A 218 -25.28 2.75 -24.57
N ASN A 219 -24.97 3.14 -23.33
CA ASN A 219 -25.75 4.13 -22.59
C ASN A 219 -25.35 5.56 -22.93
N HIS A 220 -24.10 5.77 -23.38
CA HIS A 220 -23.52 7.09 -23.63
C HIS A 220 -22.74 7.17 -24.95
N PRO A 221 -23.31 6.77 -26.09
CA PRO A 221 -22.61 6.76 -27.38
C PRO A 221 -22.19 8.18 -27.85
N GLU A 222 -22.83 9.22 -27.32
CA GLU A 222 -22.50 10.62 -27.57
C GLU A 222 -21.21 11.07 -26.88
N LYS A 223 -20.73 10.33 -25.87
CA LYS A 223 -19.57 10.71 -25.08
C LYS A 223 -18.31 10.64 -25.93
N GLU A 224 -17.63 11.77 -26.13
CA GLU A 224 -16.30 11.75 -26.75
C GLU A 224 -15.25 11.20 -25.77
N VAL A 225 -14.41 10.29 -26.28
CA VAL A 225 -13.31 9.62 -25.57
C VAL A 225 -12.10 9.45 -26.48
N ILE A 226 -10.95 9.10 -25.92
CA ILE A 226 -9.91 8.39 -26.69
C ILE A 226 -10.20 6.90 -26.53
N ALA A 227 -10.60 6.24 -27.62
CA ALA A 227 -10.80 4.80 -27.64
C ALA A 227 -9.51 4.11 -28.06
N LEU A 228 -9.12 3.07 -27.33
CA LEU A 228 -7.94 2.24 -27.52
C LEU A 228 -8.42 0.89 -28.05
N ASN A 229 -8.35 0.71 -29.37
CA ASN A 229 -8.90 -0.46 -30.04
C ASN A 229 -7.81 -1.53 -30.28
N TYR A 230 -7.91 -2.65 -29.56
CA TYR A 230 -7.01 -3.80 -29.65
C TYR A 230 -7.40 -4.79 -30.73
N ARG A 231 -8.55 -4.59 -31.38
CA ARG A 231 -9.23 -5.64 -32.12
C ARG A 231 -8.79 -5.74 -33.58
N TRP A 232 -8.07 -4.74 -34.08
CA TRP A 232 -7.54 -4.72 -35.44
C TRP A 232 -6.67 -5.95 -35.70
N LYS A 233 -7.00 -6.69 -36.76
CA LYS A 233 -6.33 -7.95 -37.14
C LYS A 233 -4.82 -7.80 -37.32
N SER A 234 -4.40 -6.70 -37.93
CA SER A 234 -2.99 -6.38 -38.21
C SER A 234 -2.12 -6.25 -36.95
N LEU A 235 -2.73 -6.02 -35.78
CA LEU A 235 -2.03 -5.88 -34.51
C LEU A 235 -1.57 -7.22 -33.93
N GLY A 236 -2.06 -8.34 -34.46
CA GLY A 236 -1.66 -9.69 -34.04
C GLY A 236 -2.17 -10.09 -32.64
N ASN A 237 -3.03 -9.30 -32.02
CA ASN A 237 -3.52 -9.60 -30.67
C ASN A 237 -4.32 -10.92 -30.63
N MET A 238 -3.98 -11.77 -29.67
CA MET A 238 -4.70 -13.02 -29.43
C MET A 238 -5.95 -12.80 -28.57
N PHE A 239 -6.78 -13.85 -28.46
CA PHE A 239 -7.87 -13.86 -27.49
C PHE A 239 -7.29 -13.87 -26.05
N PRO A 240 -7.85 -13.09 -25.10
CA PRO A 240 -9.05 -12.28 -25.24
C PRO A 240 -8.80 -10.81 -25.64
N ASN A 241 -7.55 -10.36 -25.79
CA ASN A 241 -7.21 -8.97 -26.14
C ASN A 241 -7.89 -8.48 -27.42
N ARG A 242 -8.08 -9.34 -28.43
CA ARG A 242 -8.81 -8.98 -29.67
C ARG A 242 -10.30 -8.64 -29.47
N LEU A 243 -10.83 -8.77 -28.25
CA LEU A 243 -12.19 -8.37 -27.89
C LEU A 243 -12.23 -7.02 -27.17
N LEU A 244 -11.08 -6.46 -26.82
CA LEU A 244 -10.99 -5.31 -25.93
C LEU A 244 -11.07 -3.98 -26.68
N ILE A 245 -11.79 -3.06 -26.08
CA ILE A 245 -11.66 -1.63 -26.31
C ILE A 245 -11.54 -0.98 -24.94
N ASP A 246 -10.46 -0.24 -24.71
CA ASP A 246 -10.40 0.65 -23.55
C ASP A 246 -10.83 2.05 -23.98
N GLU A 247 -11.35 2.84 -23.05
CA GLU A 247 -11.67 4.23 -23.29
C GLU A 247 -11.06 5.07 -22.19
N ILE A 248 -10.47 6.22 -22.53
CA ILE A 248 -9.88 7.12 -21.55
C ILE A 248 -10.38 8.55 -21.72
N VAL A 249 -10.51 9.23 -20.57
CA VAL A 249 -10.81 10.65 -20.45
C VAL A 249 -9.89 11.28 -19.39
N GLN A 250 -9.58 12.56 -19.54
CA GLN A 250 -8.84 13.32 -18.55
C GLN A 250 -9.78 13.87 -17.47
N ILE A 251 -9.50 13.54 -16.20
CA ILE A 251 -10.28 14.04 -15.05
C ILE A 251 -9.55 15.13 -14.29
N VAL A 252 -8.21 15.17 -14.41
CA VAL A 252 -7.33 16.25 -13.97
C VAL A 252 -6.20 16.35 -14.99
N GLU A 253 -5.59 17.51 -15.15
CA GLU A 253 -4.38 17.63 -15.96
C GLU A 253 -3.35 16.55 -15.61
N GLY A 254 -2.94 15.77 -16.61
CA GLY A 254 -2.02 14.64 -16.47
C GLY A 254 -2.55 13.36 -15.81
N LEU A 255 -3.82 13.31 -15.35
CA LEU A 255 -4.47 12.13 -14.75
C LEU A 255 -5.73 11.74 -15.54
N TYR A 256 -5.75 10.50 -16.01
CA TYR A 256 -6.75 9.98 -16.92
C TYR A 256 -7.48 8.80 -16.29
N LEU A 257 -8.81 8.85 -16.33
CA LEU A 257 -9.66 7.74 -15.93
C LEU A 257 -10.01 6.91 -17.16
N GLY A 258 -9.78 5.60 -17.05
CA GLY A 258 -10.04 4.63 -18.09
C GLY A 258 -11.16 3.68 -17.73
N LYS A 259 -12.01 3.35 -18.71
CA LYS A 259 -13.00 2.27 -18.67
C LYS A 259 -12.56 1.13 -19.57
N LEU A 260 -12.76 -0.11 -19.13
CA LEU A 260 -12.42 -1.32 -19.85
C LEU A 260 -13.68 -1.96 -20.45
N PHE A 261 -13.71 -2.21 -21.75
CA PHE A 261 -14.82 -2.87 -22.43
C PHE A 261 -14.40 -4.14 -23.16
N TYR A 262 -15.30 -5.13 -23.20
CA TYR A 262 -15.16 -6.32 -24.04
C TYR A 262 -16.40 -6.52 -24.90
N ALA A 263 -16.19 -6.98 -26.14
CA ALA A 263 -17.28 -7.38 -27.03
C ALA A 263 -17.90 -8.71 -26.56
N THR A 264 -19.22 -8.72 -26.33
CA THR A 264 -19.94 -9.90 -25.76
C THR A 264 -20.82 -10.63 -26.76
N SER A 265 -20.97 -10.08 -27.96
CA SER A 265 -21.80 -10.67 -29.00
C SER A 265 -21.25 -12.00 -29.49
N LEU A 266 -21.96 -13.10 -29.24
CA LEU A 266 -21.58 -14.46 -29.65
C LEU A 266 -21.30 -14.59 -31.16
N LYS A 267 -21.96 -13.77 -31.97
CA LYS A 267 -21.75 -13.71 -33.42
C LYS A 267 -20.33 -13.25 -33.78
N TYR A 268 -19.75 -12.37 -32.98
CA TYR A 268 -18.50 -11.67 -33.28
C TYR A 268 -17.33 -12.08 -32.37
N ILE A 269 -17.57 -12.86 -31.31
CA ILE A 269 -16.52 -13.24 -30.34
C ILE A 269 -15.44 -14.14 -30.96
N ALA A 270 -15.82 -14.96 -31.95
CA ALA A 270 -14.91 -15.87 -32.65
C ALA A 270 -14.32 -15.25 -33.92
N ALA A 271 -14.95 -14.20 -34.46
CA ALA A 271 -14.58 -13.56 -35.72
C ALA A 271 -13.51 -12.46 -35.53
N ASP A 272 -12.80 -12.14 -36.62
CA ASP A 272 -11.95 -10.95 -36.68
C ASP A 272 -12.81 -9.68 -36.55
N TYR A 273 -12.21 -8.61 -36.06
CA TYR A 273 -12.88 -7.31 -35.97
C TYR A 273 -13.22 -6.76 -37.34
N ASP A 274 -14.49 -6.41 -37.53
CA ASP A 274 -14.99 -5.75 -38.73
C ASP A 274 -15.42 -4.31 -38.36
N PRO A 275 -14.68 -3.28 -38.81
CA PRO A 275 -14.99 -1.88 -38.51
C PRO A 275 -16.25 -1.38 -39.24
N SER A 276 -16.80 -2.13 -40.19
CA SER A 276 -18.07 -1.80 -40.86
C SER A 276 -19.31 -2.19 -40.04
N VAL A 277 -19.14 -3.04 -39.03
CA VAL A 277 -20.21 -3.45 -38.11
C VAL A 277 -20.45 -2.34 -37.08
N SER A 278 -21.72 -2.07 -36.79
CA SER A 278 -22.11 -1.08 -35.77
C SER A 278 -21.51 -1.45 -34.41
N LEU A 279 -20.98 -0.45 -33.68
CA LEU A 279 -20.42 -0.65 -32.34
C LEU A 279 -21.43 -1.30 -31.38
N GLN A 280 -22.73 -0.99 -31.53
CA GLN A 280 -23.80 -1.58 -30.71
C GLN A 280 -23.98 -3.08 -30.94
N ASP A 281 -23.69 -3.58 -32.14
CA ASP A 281 -23.86 -5.00 -32.50
C ASP A 281 -22.82 -5.90 -31.82
N TYR A 282 -21.67 -5.34 -31.42
CA TYR A 282 -20.66 -6.03 -30.62
C TYR A 282 -21.08 -6.21 -29.16
N LYS A 283 -22.10 -5.49 -28.69
CA LYS A 283 -22.65 -5.55 -27.32
C LYS A 283 -21.56 -5.38 -26.27
N TYR A 284 -20.82 -4.27 -26.34
CA TYR A 284 -19.76 -4.00 -25.37
C TYR A 284 -20.30 -3.94 -23.94
N ARG A 285 -19.53 -4.48 -23.01
CA ARG A 285 -19.82 -4.39 -21.57
C ARG A 285 -18.60 -3.88 -20.83
N ASN A 286 -18.83 -2.92 -19.92
CA ASN A 286 -17.80 -2.48 -18.99
C ASN A 286 -17.46 -3.63 -18.04
N PHE A 287 -16.16 -3.84 -17.80
CA PHE A 287 -15.69 -4.83 -16.84
C PHE A 287 -14.63 -4.27 -15.88
N GLY A 288 -14.48 -2.95 -15.80
CA GLY A 288 -13.53 -2.35 -14.85
C GLY A 288 -13.03 -0.98 -15.22
N TYR A 289 -12.15 -0.49 -14.36
CA TYR A 289 -11.58 0.84 -14.40
C TYR A 289 -10.07 0.82 -14.15
N PHE A 290 -9.37 1.78 -14.77
CA PHE A 290 -7.94 1.99 -14.56
C PHE A 290 -7.61 3.48 -14.59
N LEU A 291 -6.42 3.82 -14.12
CA LEU A 291 -5.84 5.14 -14.29
C LEU A 291 -4.65 5.09 -15.25
N LEU A 292 -4.47 6.17 -15.99
CA LEU A 292 -3.20 6.53 -16.62
C LEU A 292 -2.75 7.88 -16.10
N MET A 293 -1.44 8.09 -15.99
CA MET A 293 -0.89 9.36 -15.51
C MET A 293 0.42 9.69 -16.20
N ASP A 294 0.68 10.97 -16.46
CA ASP A 294 1.99 11.41 -16.92
C ASP A 294 3.03 11.49 -15.78
N ASP A 295 4.26 11.88 -16.13
CA ASP A 295 5.37 11.95 -15.17
C ASP A 295 5.14 12.98 -14.04
N THR A 296 4.23 13.93 -14.18
CA THR A 296 3.94 14.96 -13.15
C THR A 296 3.23 14.38 -11.93
N TRP A 297 2.67 13.17 -12.04
CA TRP A 297 2.00 12.43 -10.97
C TRP A 297 2.86 11.32 -10.38
N LEU A 298 4.05 11.06 -10.94
CA LEU A 298 4.87 9.91 -10.57
C LEU A 298 5.24 9.89 -9.08
N HIS A 299 5.53 11.05 -8.50
CA HIS A 299 5.84 11.17 -7.07
C HIS A 299 4.67 10.69 -6.20
N GLU A 300 3.48 11.29 -6.42
CA GLU A 300 2.29 10.99 -5.64
C GLU A 300 1.82 9.54 -5.86
N LYS A 301 1.90 9.05 -7.10
CA LYS A 301 1.69 7.63 -7.42
C LYS A 301 2.55 6.72 -6.55
N ASN A 302 3.85 6.99 -6.48
CA ASN A 302 4.77 6.10 -5.78
C ASN A 302 4.57 6.15 -4.27
N MET A 303 4.08 7.28 -3.72
CA MET A 303 3.71 7.39 -2.31
C MET A 303 2.40 6.65 -2.00
N LEU A 304 1.39 6.78 -2.87
CA LEU A 304 0.08 6.17 -2.66
C LEU A 304 0.06 4.68 -3.02
N PHE A 305 0.84 4.25 -4.01
CA PHE A 305 0.89 2.87 -4.50
C PHE A 305 2.34 2.35 -4.46
N PRO A 306 2.95 2.22 -3.26
CA PRO A 306 4.35 1.83 -3.10
C PRO A 306 4.68 0.45 -3.66
N GLU A 307 3.70 -0.46 -3.70
CA GLU A 307 3.80 -1.77 -4.32
C GLU A 307 3.98 -1.71 -5.85
N LEU A 308 3.60 -0.58 -6.48
CA LEU A 308 3.76 -0.31 -7.91
C LEU A 308 4.95 0.62 -8.21
N ALA A 309 5.66 1.09 -7.17
CA ALA A 309 6.78 2.02 -7.32
C ALA A 309 8.04 1.28 -7.82
N TYR A 310 8.77 1.90 -8.74
CA TYR A 310 9.98 1.35 -9.36
C TYR A 310 11.18 2.29 -9.30
N LYS A 311 10.97 3.53 -8.85
CA LYS A 311 11.98 4.54 -8.57
C LYS A 311 11.48 5.34 -7.37
N MET A 312 12.35 5.70 -6.43
CA MET A 312 11.98 6.75 -5.50
C MET A 312 11.85 8.07 -6.26
N ALA A 313 10.99 8.96 -5.78
CA ALA A 313 10.84 10.26 -6.38
C ALA A 313 12.15 11.07 -6.31
N ASP A 314 12.42 11.86 -7.34
CA ASP A 314 13.64 12.67 -7.45
C ASP A 314 13.67 13.84 -6.44
N ASN A 315 12.50 14.28 -5.94
CA ASN A 315 12.36 15.35 -4.96
C ASN A 315 11.62 14.85 -3.72
N LEU A 316 12.26 14.01 -2.92
CA LEU A 316 11.65 13.57 -1.67
C LEU A 316 11.48 14.76 -0.71
N PRO A 317 10.37 14.80 0.06
CA PRO A 317 10.22 15.74 1.17
C PRO A 317 11.46 15.76 2.08
N LYS A 318 11.85 16.95 2.56
CA LYS A 318 13.06 17.13 3.39
C LYS A 318 13.10 16.22 4.61
N LYS A 319 11.93 15.84 5.15
CA LYS A 319 11.82 14.92 6.29
C LYS A 319 12.57 13.60 6.05
N PHE A 320 12.67 13.15 4.79
CA PHE A 320 13.31 11.88 4.45
C PHE A 320 14.84 11.87 4.60
N GLY A 321 15.49 13.04 4.57
CA GLY A 321 16.95 13.19 4.72
C GLY A 321 17.39 13.90 6.00
N ALA A 322 16.45 14.51 6.74
CA ALA A 322 16.73 15.33 7.92
C ALA A 322 16.44 14.58 9.22
N PHE A 323 17.49 14.31 10.00
CA PHE A 323 17.34 13.79 11.35
C PHE A 323 16.83 14.88 12.31
N ASN A 324 15.92 14.52 13.20
CA ASN A 324 15.44 15.34 14.30
C ASN A 324 16.14 14.95 15.61
N PHE A 325 17.29 15.55 15.89
CA PHE A 325 18.10 15.23 17.05
C PHE A 325 17.99 16.25 18.18
N ILE A 326 18.30 15.81 19.41
CA ILE A 326 18.52 16.70 20.54
C ILE A 326 19.73 17.61 20.26
N SER A 327 19.67 18.85 20.73
CA SER A 327 20.79 19.79 20.62
C SER A 327 21.91 19.40 21.60
N SER A 328 22.91 18.66 21.11
CA SER A 328 24.10 18.27 21.87
C SER A 328 25.36 18.29 20.98
N PRO A 329 26.57 18.58 21.52
CA PRO A 329 27.82 18.56 20.75
C PRO A 329 28.10 17.24 20.03
N GLU A 330 27.67 16.11 20.62
CA GLU A 330 27.82 14.75 20.11
C GLU A 330 26.76 14.41 19.04
N CYS A 331 25.63 15.13 19.05
CA CYS A 331 24.50 14.94 18.15
C CYS A 331 24.51 16.00 17.05
N LYS A 332 25.60 16.01 16.27
CA LYS A 332 25.67 16.86 15.07
C LYS A 332 24.66 16.37 14.04
N THR A 333 23.90 17.29 13.48
CA THR A 333 22.93 17.03 12.41
C THR A 333 23.65 16.36 11.24
N LYS A 334 23.53 15.04 11.13
CA LYS A 334 23.81 14.36 9.86
C LYS A 334 22.65 14.74 8.94
N SER A 335 22.90 15.50 7.88
CA SER A 335 21.94 15.57 6.78
C SER A 335 22.32 14.49 5.79
N LEU A 336 21.39 13.60 5.47
CA LEU A 336 21.56 12.73 4.32
C LEU A 336 21.13 13.50 3.08
N ASP A 337 21.85 13.30 1.99
CA ASP A 337 21.55 13.88 0.69
C ASP A 337 20.36 13.14 0.08
N ALA A 338 19.15 13.56 0.47
CA ALA A 338 17.89 12.97 -0.01
C ALA A 338 17.76 13.10 -1.54
N ASP A 339 18.38 14.12 -2.14
CA ASP A 339 18.39 14.40 -3.58
C ASP A 339 19.16 13.34 -4.38
N LYS A 340 19.95 12.47 -3.71
CA LYS A 340 20.58 11.28 -4.32
C LYS A 340 19.79 9.99 -4.09
N GLY A 341 18.53 10.09 -3.66
CA GLY A 341 17.68 8.94 -3.36
C GLY A 341 18.11 8.15 -2.12
N ARG A 342 18.87 8.75 -1.20
CA ARG A 342 19.25 8.13 0.09
C ARG A 342 18.46 8.77 1.23
N THR A 343 17.55 7.98 1.80
CA THR A 343 16.76 8.37 2.99
C THR A 343 17.38 7.84 4.28
N ILE A 344 16.86 8.29 5.43
CA ILE A 344 17.23 7.74 6.74
C ILE A 344 16.97 6.21 6.81
N ILE A 345 15.88 5.72 6.21
CA ILE A 345 15.59 4.28 6.17
C ILE A 345 16.65 3.51 5.35
N HIS A 346 17.21 4.09 4.28
CA HIS A 346 18.35 3.46 3.57
C HIS A 346 19.56 3.31 4.48
N TYR A 347 19.86 4.35 5.27
CA TYR A 347 20.95 4.30 6.22
C TYR A 347 20.71 3.25 7.30
N LEU A 348 19.50 3.16 7.85
CA LEU A 348 19.12 2.10 8.79
C LEU A 348 19.25 0.69 8.15
N GLN A 349 18.96 0.55 6.86
CA GLN A 349 19.10 -0.72 6.14
C GLN A 349 20.59 -1.11 5.99
N GLU A 350 21.46 -0.14 5.74
CA GLU A 350 22.92 -0.37 5.73
C GLU A 350 23.41 -0.81 7.12
N LEU A 351 22.90 -0.21 8.20
CA LEU A 351 23.24 -0.63 9.57
C LEU A 351 22.72 -2.06 9.86
N SER A 352 21.48 -2.36 9.47
CA SER A 352 20.88 -3.69 9.60
C SER A 352 21.72 -4.76 8.90
N LYS A 353 22.10 -4.54 7.64
CA LYS A 353 22.93 -5.49 6.87
C LYS A 353 24.31 -5.68 7.50
N GLY A 354 24.92 -4.59 7.97
CA GLY A 354 26.22 -4.66 8.63
C GLY A 354 26.23 -5.52 9.90
N VAL A 355 25.11 -5.58 10.63
CA VAL A 355 24.95 -6.49 11.77
C VAL A 355 25.00 -7.96 11.34
N GLU A 356 24.48 -8.30 10.17
CA GLU A 356 24.36 -9.68 9.67
C GLU A 356 25.70 -10.25 9.16
N GLU A 357 26.73 -9.41 8.99
CA GLU A 357 28.03 -9.78 8.42
C GLU A 357 29.00 -10.48 9.41
N GLY A 358 28.69 -10.53 10.72
CA GLY A 358 29.51 -11.21 11.74
C GLY A 358 29.52 -10.53 13.12
N THR A 359 30.22 -11.12 14.11
CA THR A 359 30.20 -10.63 15.51
C THR A 359 30.95 -9.31 15.72
N GLU A 360 32.09 -9.10 15.06
CA GLU A 360 32.83 -7.83 15.14
C GLU A 360 32.10 -6.69 14.43
N SER A 361 31.38 -7.01 13.34
CA SER A 361 30.53 -6.04 12.65
C SER A 361 29.26 -5.74 13.45
N GLU A 362 28.63 -6.74 14.07
CA GLU A 362 27.47 -6.59 14.96
C GLU A 362 27.70 -5.50 16.01
N GLU A 363 28.79 -5.55 16.76
CA GLU A 363 29.08 -4.56 17.81
C GLU A 363 29.23 -3.15 17.25
N LYS A 364 29.98 -3.00 16.14
CA LYS A 364 30.15 -1.71 15.46
C LYS A 364 28.82 -1.11 15.03
N TYR A 365 27.98 -1.88 14.35
CA TYR A 365 26.71 -1.39 13.80
C TYR A 365 25.64 -1.18 14.89
N PHE A 366 25.62 -2.02 15.93
CA PHE A 366 24.80 -1.77 17.13
C PHE A 366 25.20 -0.49 17.86
N ASN A 367 26.49 -0.20 17.97
CA ASN A 367 26.98 1.04 18.56
C ASN A 367 26.57 2.27 17.73
N GLU A 368 26.57 2.18 16.40
CA GLU A 368 26.04 3.25 15.55
C GLU A 368 24.52 3.45 15.73
N MET A 369 23.73 2.38 15.79
CA MET A 369 22.30 2.47 16.12
C MET A 369 22.06 3.06 17.50
N HIS A 370 22.89 2.70 18.49
CA HIS A 370 22.83 3.28 19.82
C HIS A 370 23.09 4.78 19.82
N LYS A 371 24.06 5.26 19.03
CA LYS A 371 24.30 6.71 18.86
C LYS A 371 23.08 7.42 18.27
N LEU A 372 22.44 6.82 17.26
CA LEU A 372 21.20 7.37 16.70
C LEU A 372 20.10 7.46 17.75
N PHE A 373 19.92 6.39 18.54
CA PHE A 373 18.96 6.38 19.63
C PHE A 373 19.26 7.48 20.65
N MET A 374 20.51 7.60 21.09
CA MET A 374 20.93 8.61 22.05
C MET A 374 20.69 10.04 21.54
N CYS A 375 20.79 10.27 20.23
CA CYS A 375 20.51 11.57 19.63
C CYS A 375 19.03 11.84 19.32
N GLY A 376 18.18 10.82 19.23
CA GLY A 376 16.75 11.01 19.00
C GLY A 376 16.06 11.79 20.12
N GLN A 377 15.01 12.54 19.79
CA GLN A 377 14.22 13.27 20.78
C GLN A 377 13.18 12.36 21.43
N ARG A 378 12.71 12.68 22.64
CA ARG A 378 11.53 11.99 23.20
C ARG A 378 10.32 12.27 22.29
N PRO A 379 9.51 11.25 21.93
CA PRO A 379 8.35 11.47 21.09
C PRO A 379 7.20 12.02 21.94
N ASP A 380 6.83 13.27 21.72
CA ASP A 380 5.65 13.88 22.33
C ASP A 380 4.44 13.79 21.39
N GLY A 381 3.27 13.44 21.92
CA GLY A 381 2.01 13.43 21.15
C GLY A 381 1.80 12.23 20.21
N ILE A 382 2.50 11.11 20.42
CA ILE A 382 2.28 9.88 19.65
C ILE A 382 0.84 9.36 19.85
N LYS A 383 0.19 8.98 18.74
CA LYS A 383 -1.21 8.52 18.74
C LYS A 383 -1.50 7.72 17.46
N GLY A 384 -2.59 6.96 17.48
CA GLY A 384 -3.05 6.22 16.30
C GLY A 384 -2.18 5.00 16.01
N PHE A 385 -2.19 4.56 14.76
CA PHE A 385 -1.40 3.44 14.28
C PHE A 385 -0.07 3.91 13.68
N LEU A 386 1.02 3.21 13.99
CA LEU A 386 2.32 3.39 13.33
C LEU A 386 2.82 2.04 12.84
N HIS A 387 3.28 2.01 11.60
CA HIS A 387 3.83 0.81 10.97
C HIS A 387 5.15 0.41 11.61
N GLY A 388 5.34 -0.88 11.78
CA GLY A 388 6.51 -1.49 12.39
C GLY A 388 7.55 -1.93 11.36
N GLY A 389 8.81 -1.90 11.77
CA GLY A 389 9.89 -2.60 11.08
C GLY A 389 10.97 -3.00 12.07
N VAL A 390 11.53 -4.19 11.92
CA VAL A 390 12.67 -4.61 12.74
C VAL A 390 13.95 -4.11 12.08
N VAL A 391 14.78 -3.38 12.83
CA VAL A 391 16.07 -2.89 12.31
C VAL A 391 17.16 -3.92 12.54
N ALA A 392 17.32 -4.41 13.77
CA ALA A 392 18.34 -5.43 14.07
C ALA A 392 18.04 -6.15 15.39
N PHE A 393 18.54 -7.38 15.49
CA PHE A 393 18.61 -8.11 16.76
C PHE A 393 20.06 -8.47 17.04
N LYS A 394 20.42 -8.53 18.32
CA LYS A 394 21.73 -8.97 18.76
C LYS A 394 21.77 -10.50 18.73
N SER A 395 22.59 -11.07 17.85
CA SER A 395 22.73 -12.52 17.66
C SER A 395 23.39 -13.20 18.86
N SER A 396 24.25 -12.47 19.58
CA SER A 396 24.95 -12.97 20.76
C SER A 396 24.05 -13.05 22.01
N GLY A 397 23.32 -14.16 22.15
CA GLY A 397 22.86 -14.65 23.45
C GLY A 397 21.47 -14.24 23.93
N PHE A 398 20.58 -13.71 23.09
CA PHE A 398 19.19 -13.36 23.42
C PHE A 398 18.49 -14.40 24.32
N LEU A 399 18.63 -15.68 23.97
CA LEU A 399 17.93 -16.79 24.65
C LEU A 399 18.86 -17.70 25.44
N ASN A 400 20.17 -17.66 25.19
CA ASN A 400 21.17 -18.25 26.09
C ASN A 400 21.15 -17.55 27.46
N LYS A 401 20.95 -16.23 27.49
CA LYS A 401 20.79 -15.48 28.74
C LYS A 401 19.46 -15.74 29.45
N LEU A 402 18.43 -16.17 28.71
CA LEU A 402 17.11 -16.54 29.25
C LEU A 402 16.98 -18.04 29.59
N GLY A 403 18.02 -18.85 29.34
CA GLY A 403 18.14 -20.22 29.82
C GLY A 403 17.17 -21.26 29.23
N LYS A 404 16.53 -21.00 28.07
CA LYS A 404 15.56 -21.94 27.46
C LYS A 404 15.88 -22.25 25.98
N ASN A 405 16.00 -23.55 25.66
CA ASN A 405 16.44 -24.08 24.36
C ASN A 405 15.39 -24.03 23.23
N ILE A 406 14.09 -24.02 23.54
CA ILE A 406 13.03 -24.18 22.51
C ILE A 406 12.76 -22.87 21.73
N LEU A 407 12.80 -21.72 22.40
CA LEU A 407 12.63 -20.41 21.75
C LEU A 407 13.81 -20.08 20.83
N ASN A 408 14.99 -20.64 21.11
CA ASN A 408 16.24 -20.44 20.36
C ASN A 408 16.13 -20.99 18.94
N GLU A 409 15.38 -22.09 18.79
CA GLU A 409 15.16 -22.77 17.52
C GLU A 409 14.00 -22.15 16.73
N LEU A 410 12.97 -21.67 17.42
CA LEU A 410 11.77 -21.09 16.80
C LEU A 410 11.98 -19.66 16.30
N TRP A 411 12.62 -18.79 17.09
CA TRP A 411 12.62 -17.35 16.83
C TRP A 411 13.30 -16.93 15.51
N PRO A 412 14.46 -17.50 15.12
CA PRO A 412 15.04 -17.25 13.80
C PRO A 412 14.17 -17.79 12.65
N ALA A 413 13.38 -18.85 12.88
CA ALA A 413 12.52 -19.48 11.88
C ALA A 413 11.16 -18.77 11.69
N VAL A 414 10.62 -18.10 12.72
CA VAL A 414 9.40 -17.27 12.60
C VAL A 414 9.68 -15.82 12.21
N ARG A 415 10.92 -15.33 12.32
CA ARG A 415 11.29 -13.92 12.05
C ARG A 415 11.02 -13.45 10.60
N PRO A 416 11.35 -14.20 9.54
CA PRO A 416 10.99 -13.83 8.17
C PRO A 416 9.48 -13.77 7.93
N PHE A 417 8.71 -14.34 8.85
CA PHE A 417 7.26 -14.48 8.79
C PHE A 417 6.58 -13.76 9.95
N SER A 418 7.27 -12.83 10.63
CA SER A 418 6.69 -12.09 11.75
C SER A 418 5.51 -11.29 11.21
N PRO A 419 4.27 -11.63 11.61
CA PRO A 419 3.08 -10.98 11.08
C PRO A 419 2.86 -9.60 11.71
N TRP A 420 3.81 -9.13 12.51
CA TRP A 420 3.78 -7.85 13.20
C TRP A 420 3.78 -6.71 12.19
N THR A 421 2.73 -5.89 12.22
CA THR A 421 2.56 -4.76 11.31
C THR A 421 2.90 -3.43 11.94
N GLY A 422 2.95 -3.33 13.26
CA GLY A 422 3.16 -2.06 13.95
C GLY A 422 2.55 -2.01 15.34
N LYS A 423 2.27 -0.79 15.81
CA LYS A 423 1.70 -0.56 17.13
C LYS A 423 0.62 0.51 17.09
N THR A 424 -0.41 0.36 17.92
CA THR A 424 -1.39 1.42 18.18
C THR A 424 -1.08 2.17 19.47
N PHE A 425 -1.49 3.43 19.52
CA PHE A 425 -1.30 4.34 20.64
C PHE A 425 -2.60 5.10 20.92
N THR A 426 -3.22 4.77 22.06
CA THR A 426 -4.46 5.42 22.52
C THR A 426 -4.23 6.12 23.84
N SER A 427 -4.39 7.45 23.86
CA SER A 427 -4.34 8.22 25.11
C SER A 427 -5.39 7.69 26.08
N ALA A 428 -4.99 7.50 27.34
CA ALA A 428 -5.83 6.91 28.36
C ALA A 428 -5.77 7.72 29.65
N SER A 429 -6.89 7.77 30.37
CA SER A 429 -6.91 8.24 31.76
C SER A 429 -6.41 7.15 32.70
N LEU A 430 -6.10 7.52 33.95
CA LEU A 430 -5.81 6.55 35.02
C LEU A 430 -6.93 5.51 35.18
N GLU A 431 -8.18 5.95 35.10
CA GLU A 431 -9.34 5.04 35.14
C GLU A 431 -9.38 4.13 33.91
N GLY A 432 -9.05 4.67 32.74
CA GLY A 432 -8.93 3.90 31.49
C GLY A 432 -7.93 2.76 31.59
N ILE A 433 -6.74 3.00 32.15
CA ILE A 433 -5.74 1.94 32.34
C ILE A 433 -6.06 1.01 33.52
N ARG A 434 -6.81 1.47 34.53
CA ARG A 434 -7.24 0.64 35.68
C ARG A 434 -8.08 -0.56 35.25
N LYS A 435 -8.85 -0.43 34.17
CA LYS A 435 -9.56 -1.57 33.55
C LYS A 435 -8.61 -2.69 33.14
N TYR A 436 -7.40 -2.35 32.70
CA TYR A 436 -6.44 -3.32 32.16
C TYR A 436 -5.48 -3.85 33.22
N ILE A 437 -4.94 -2.98 34.08
CA ILE A 437 -3.89 -3.34 35.05
C ILE A 437 -4.35 -3.27 36.51
N GLY A 438 -5.64 -3.02 36.76
CA GLY A 438 -6.18 -2.95 38.11
C GLY A 438 -5.53 -1.84 38.95
N ASN A 439 -5.31 -2.12 40.24
CA ASN A 439 -4.77 -1.13 41.17
C ASN A 439 -3.34 -0.67 40.84
N ASP A 440 -2.62 -1.43 40.02
CA ASP A 440 -1.29 -1.03 39.53
C ASP A 440 -1.32 0.25 38.68
N ALA A 441 -2.50 0.66 38.21
CA ALA A 441 -2.72 1.95 37.56
C ALA A 441 -2.28 3.15 38.42
N ASP A 442 -2.31 3.02 39.75
CA ASP A 442 -1.93 4.10 40.67
C ASP A 442 -0.44 4.50 40.54
N TYR A 443 0.41 3.61 40.02
CA TYR A 443 1.80 3.93 39.67
C TYR A 443 1.93 5.07 38.64
N TYR A 444 0.94 5.22 37.77
CA TYR A 444 0.94 6.25 36.73
C TYR A 444 0.35 7.58 37.21
N LYS A 445 -0.04 7.70 38.49
CA LYS A 445 -0.65 8.92 39.01
C LYS A 445 0.32 10.10 38.89
N GLY A 446 -0.11 11.14 38.17
CA GLY A 446 0.69 12.34 37.92
C GLY A 446 1.74 12.18 36.80
N LYS A 447 1.74 11.05 36.08
CA LYS A 447 2.53 10.87 34.86
C LYS A 447 1.70 11.27 33.66
N GLU A 448 2.30 12.01 32.73
CA GLU A 448 1.67 12.41 31.47
C GLU A 448 2.70 12.33 30.32
N PRO A 449 2.33 11.81 29.15
CA PRO A 449 1.05 11.18 28.85
C PRO A 449 0.98 9.76 29.44
N VAL A 450 -0.24 9.26 29.63
CA VAL A 450 -0.53 7.83 29.81
C VAL A 450 -1.18 7.30 28.54
N ILE A 451 -0.58 6.28 27.95
CA ILE A 451 -1.03 5.71 26.67
C ILE A 451 -1.21 4.20 26.85
N ILE A 452 -2.33 3.68 26.39
CA ILE A 452 -2.50 2.23 26.17
C ILE A 452 -2.08 1.96 24.74
N GLY A 453 -1.13 1.05 24.56
CA GLY A 453 -0.71 0.62 23.24
C GLY A 453 -0.80 -0.89 23.07
N THR A 454 -0.83 -1.31 21.80
CA THR A 454 -0.88 -2.72 21.41
C THR A 454 0.03 -2.97 20.24
N ASN A 455 0.54 -4.20 20.10
CA ASN A 455 1.12 -4.67 18.86
C ASN A 455 0.00 -5.14 17.93
N THR A 456 0.12 -4.79 16.65
CA THR A 456 -0.83 -5.17 15.60
C THR A 456 -0.23 -6.25 14.72
N TYR A 457 -1.08 -7.14 14.23
CA TYR A 457 -0.68 -8.23 13.36
C TYR A 457 -1.60 -8.32 12.14
N ARG A 458 -1.06 -8.71 10.98
CA ARG A 458 -1.83 -9.01 9.77
C ARG A 458 -2.11 -10.51 9.62
N LYS A 459 -3.20 -10.85 8.92
CA LYS A 459 -3.46 -12.21 8.46
C LYS A 459 -3.03 -12.35 7.00
N GLU A 460 -1.96 -13.07 6.75
CA GLU A 460 -1.60 -13.46 5.39
C GLU A 460 -2.41 -14.69 4.98
N LEU A 461 -3.49 -14.46 4.22
CA LEU A 461 -4.40 -15.51 3.73
C LEU A 461 -3.76 -16.47 2.70
N GLY A 462 -2.55 -16.16 2.20
CA GLY A 462 -1.88 -16.92 1.14
C GLY A 462 -1.03 -18.09 1.63
N LEU A 463 -0.73 -18.17 2.92
CA LEU A 463 0.19 -19.16 3.46
C LEU A 463 -0.36 -19.73 4.77
N SER A 464 -0.59 -21.04 4.78
CA SER A 464 -0.81 -21.86 5.98
C SER A 464 0.48 -21.99 6.80
N LEU A 465 1.10 -20.86 7.15
CA LEU A 465 2.35 -20.83 7.90
C LEU A 465 2.10 -20.95 9.41
N PRO A 466 3.05 -21.53 10.16
CA PRO A 466 3.03 -21.56 11.62
C PRO A 466 2.79 -20.18 12.27
N ALA A 467 3.16 -19.08 11.61
CA ALA A 467 2.93 -17.71 12.09
C ALA A 467 1.43 -17.33 12.12
N THR A 468 0.67 -17.66 11.07
CA THR A 468 -0.79 -17.44 11.03
C THR A 468 -1.49 -18.30 12.08
N ALA A 469 -1.06 -19.57 12.21
CA ALA A 469 -1.56 -20.44 13.26
C ALA A 469 -1.23 -19.91 14.66
N PHE A 470 -0.03 -19.35 14.87
CA PHE A 470 0.33 -18.72 16.15
C PHE A 470 -0.61 -17.56 16.50
N ILE A 471 -0.85 -16.66 15.55
CA ILE A 471 -1.79 -15.53 15.72
C ILE A 471 -3.20 -16.02 16.10
N GLU A 472 -3.71 -17.02 15.36
CA GLU A 472 -5.05 -17.57 15.57
C GLU A 472 -5.23 -18.37 16.87
N ASN A 473 -4.13 -18.60 17.61
CA ASN A 473 -4.16 -19.31 18.88
C ASN A 473 -3.64 -18.45 20.05
N LEU A 474 -3.39 -17.14 19.86
CA LEU A 474 -2.94 -16.24 20.93
C LEU A 474 -3.92 -16.24 22.12
N ASP A 475 -5.22 -16.22 21.85
CA ASP A 475 -6.28 -16.34 22.85
C ASP A 475 -6.25 -17.69 23.56
N LYS A 476 -6.05 -18.79 22.81
CA LYS A 476 -6.04 -20.15 23.33
C LYS A 476 -4.84 -20.44 24.22
N ILE A 477 -3.74 -19.70 24.06
CA ILE A 477 -2.58 -19.75 24.97
C ILE A 477 -2.72 -18.75 26.14
N GLY A 478 -3.87 -18.09 26.27
CA GLY A 478 -4.23 -17.25 27.41
C GLY A 478 -3.80 -15.79 27.28
N MET A 479 -3.37 -15.32 26.11
CA MET A 479 -3.00 -13.92 25.89
C MET A 479 -4.25 -13.04 25.70
N VAL A 480 -4.15 -11.79 26.13
CA VAL A 480 -5.18 -10.78 25.84
C VAL A 480 -5.12 -10.43 24.36
N VAL A 481 -6.23 -10.65 23.65
CA VAL A 481 -6.39 -10.29 22.25
C VAL A 481 -7.63 -9.42 22.08
N GLU A 482 -7.56 -8.51 21.12
CA GLU A 482 -8.69 -7.70 20.69
C GLU A 482 -8.73 -7.68 19.16
N TYR A 483 -9.93 -7.84 18.62
CA TYR A 483 -10.14 -7.76 17.19
C TYR A 483 -10.42 -6.31 16.78
N PRO A 484 -9.91 -5.89 15.62
CA PRO A 484 -9.99 -4.51 15.15
C PRO A 484 -11.43 -4.10 14.87
N ASP A 485 -11.74 -2.82 15.11
CA ASP A 485 -12.95 -2.19 14.56
C ASP A 485 -12.84 -1.96 13.04
N GLU A 486 -13.90 -1.48 12.39
CA GLU A 486 -13.88 -1.28 10.92
C GLU A 486 -12.78 -0.30 10.47
N LYS A 487 -12.51 0.75 11.26
CA LYS A 487 -11.45 1.69 10.93
C LYS A 487 -10.06 1.06 11.08
N GLU A 488 -9.85 0.26 12.12
CA GLU A 488 -8.60 -0.47 12.31
C GLU A 488 -8.39 -1.57 11.25
N LYS A 489 -9.47 -2.16 10.71
CA LYS A 489 -9.40 -3.07 9.56
C LYS A 489 -8.96 -2.34 8.28
N GLU A 490 -9.38 -1.09 8.09
CA GLU A 490 -8.90 -0.26 6.98
C GLU A 490 -7.37 -0.11 7.01
N GLU A 491 -6.78 -0.02 8.21
CA GLU A 491 -5.33 0.02 8.47
C GLU A 491 -4.62 -1.36 8.29
N GLY A 492 -5.36 -2.40 7.89
CA GLY A 492 -4.81 -3.75 7.67
C GLY A 492 -4.49 -4.51 8.96
N ILE A 493 -5.01 -4.05 10.10
CA ILE A 493 -4.91 -4.76 11.38
C ILE A 493 -5.87 -5.95 11.33
N TYR A 494 -5.40 -7.14 11.73
CA TYR A 494 -6.23 -8.33 11.90
C TYR A 494 -6.47 -8.67 13.37
N VAL A 495 -5.45 -8.51 14.20
CA VAL A 495 -5.56 -8.68 15.65
C VAL A 495 -4.61 -7.73 16.37
N LYS A 496 -5.04 -7.28 17.56
CA LYS A 496 -4.26 -6.52 18.53
C LYS A 496 -3.93 -7.42 19.71
N SER A 497 -2.67 -7.45 20.11
CA SER A 497 -2.23 -8.17 21.33
C SER A 497 -0.95 -7.55 21.88
N PHE A 498 -0.30 -8.19 22.86
CA PHE A 498 0.90 -7.70 23.55
C PHE A 498 0.71 -6.24 23.98
N TYR A 499 -0.26 -6.04 24.87
CA TYR A 499 -0.59 -4.73 25.41
C TYR A 499 0.57 -4.17 26.22
N PHE A 500 0.70 -2.85 26.18
CA PHE A 500 1.65 -2.11 26.99
C PHE A 500 1.03 -0.80 27.48
N ILE A 501 1.53 -0.31 28.61
CA ILE A 501 1.30 1.07 29.02
C ILE A 501 2.54 1.88 28.68
N ALA A 502 2.35 2.95 27.91
CA ALA A 502 3.41 3.88 27.59
C ALA A 502 3.31 5.18 28.38
N CYS A 503 4.45 5.67 28.87
CA CYS A 503 4.57 6.97 29.51
C CYS A 503 5.97 7.55 29.33
N ASN A 504 6.09 8.87 29.48
CA ASN A 504 7.38 9.53 29.51
C ASN A 504 8.16 9.08 30.75
N ASN A 505 9.41 8.67 30.57
CA ASN A 505 10.28 8.26 31.66
C ASN A 505 11.76 8.40 31.27
N LYS A 506 12.64 8.23 32.25
CA LYS A 506 14.07 8.01 32.01
C LYS A 506 14.30 6.58 31.54
N SER A 507 15.27 6.40 30.66
CA SER A 507 15.69 5.09 30.19
C SER A 507 16.12 4.19 31.35
N VAL A 508 15.64 2.94 31.33
CA VAL A 508 16.04 1.87 32.26
C VAL A 508 17.30 1.16 31.80
N ASN A 509 17.75 1.40 30.57
CA ASN A 509 19.06 0.97 30.11
C ASN A 509 20.14 1.85 30.77
N PRO A 510 21.01 1.31 31.63
CA PRO A 510 22.02 2.11 32.33
C PRO A 510 22.98 2.82 31.37
N VAL A 511 23.24 2.26 30.18
CA VAL A 511 24.12 2.87 29.17
C VAL A 511 23.54 4.18 28.63
N CYS A 512 22.22 4.37 28.70
CA CYS A 512 21.54 5.58 28.25
C CYS A 512 21.59 6.74 29.27
N ASN A 513 22.23 6.57 30.43
CA ASN A 513 22.51 7.62 31.42
C ASN A 513 21.29 8.52 31.75
N GLY A 514 20.12 7.94 31.91
CA GLY A 514 18.90 8.65 32.29
C GLY A 514 18.28 9.51 31.19
N LYS A 515 18.57 9.20 29.91
CA LYS A 515 17.92 9.80 28.74
C LYS A 515 16.39 9.75 28.85
N GLU A 516 15.74 10.86 28.52
CA GLU A 516 14.28 10.94 28.41
C GLU A 516 13.79 10.19 27.17
N VAL A 517 12.85 9.27 27.37
CA VAL A 517 12.27 8.37 26.35
C VAL A 517 10.77 8.23 26.58
N LEU A 518 10.07 7.72 25.57
CA LEU A 518 8.75 7.13 25.79
C LEU A 518 8.94 5.64 26.05
N GLN A 519 8.63 5.20 27.26
CA GLN A 519 8.84 3.83 27.70
C GLN A 519 7.56 3.01 27.51
N PHE A 520 7.65 1.80 26.97
CA PHE A 520 6.54 0.85 26.82
C PHE A 520 6.71 -0.28 27.82
N ASN A 521 5.75 -0.43 28.73
CA ASN A 521 5.82 -1.44 29.77
C ASN A 521 4.84 -2.61 29.48
N TYR A 522 5.40 -3.76 29.11
CA TYR A 522 4.67 -5.00 28.84
C TYR A 522 4.54 -5.92 30.06
N ARG A 523 5.22 -5.57 31.17
CA ARG A 523 5.45 -6.47 32.31
C ARG A 523 4.27 -6.58 33.27
N TRP A 524 3.15 -5.92 32.97
CA TRP A 524 1.96 -5.97 33.80
C TRP A 524 1.34 -7.37 33.79
N PRO A 525 1.23 -8.06 34.94
CA PRO A 525 0.74 -9.44 34.98
C PRO A 525 -0.64 -9.63 34.36
N LYS A 526 -1.50 -8.61 34.46
CA LYS A 526 -2.86 -8.61 33.90
C LYS A 526 -2.93 -8.64 32.38
N PHE A 527 -1.86 -8.31 31.67
CA PHE A 527 -1.81 -8.46 30.21
C PHE A 527 -1.62 -9.90 29.75
N HIS A 528 -1.26 -10.80 30.66
CA HIS A 528 -0.98 -12.21 30.34
C HIS A 528 0.03 -12.37 29.18
N THR A 529 0.96 -11.42 29.07
CA THR A 529 2.02 -11.44 28.07
C THR A 529 2.87 -12.70 28.26
N MET A 530 3.19 -13.39 27.17
CA MET A 530 4.02 -14.61 27.24
C MET A 530 5.51 -14.26 27.42
N LEU A 531 6.32 -15.23 27.82
CA LEU A 531 7.78 -15.09 27.77
C LEU A 531 8.26 -15.11 26.29
N PRO A 532 9.25 -14.30 25.91
CA PRO A 532 10.02 -13.40 26.78
C PRO A 532 9.38 -12.02 26.99
N ASP A 533 8.33 -11.65 26.26
CA ASP A 533 7.77 -10.30 26.22
C ASP A 533 7.25 -9.77 27.58
N ASN A 534 6.87 -10.63 28.52
CA ASN A 534 6.55 -10.21 29.90
C ASN A 534 7.76 -9.74 30.73
N LEU A 535 8.98 -9.86 30.19
CA LEU A 535 10.21 -9.30 30.74
C LEU A 535 10.63 -8.02 30.01
N CYS A 536 9.85 -7.60 29.01
CA CYS A 536 10.21 -6.55 28.09
C CYS A 536 9.80 -5.16 28.59
N ILE A 537 10.70 -4.20 28.41
CA ILE A 537 10.43 -2.77 28.36
C ILE A 537 11.00 -2.26 27.04
N ASP A 538 10.16 -1.72 26.16
CA ASP A 538 10.69 -0.99 25.00
C ASP A 538 10.89 0.48 25.37
N GLU A 539 11.78 1.14 24.65
CA GLU A 539 11.95 2.59 24.74
C GLU A 539 12.02 3.19 23.36
N LEU A 540 11.32 4.31 23.15
CA LEU A 540 11.16 4.95 21.85
C LEU A 540 11.71 6.38 21.85
N VAL A 541 12.38 6.73 20.75
CA VAL A 541 12.79 8.10 20.41
C VAL A 541 12.36 8.47 18.99
N CYS A 542 12.08 9.74 18.75
CA CYS A 542 11.88 10.33 17.44
C CYS A 542 13.25 10.64 16.81
N ILE A 543 13.54 10.06 15.64
CA ILE A 543 14.79 10.31 14.92
C ILE A 543 14.60 11.15 13.65
N ALA A 544 13.36 11.23 13.15
CA ALA A 544 12.92 12.19 12.14
C ALA A 544 11.40 12.39 12.28
N GLU A 545 10.84 13.42 11.65
CA GLU A 545 9.40 13.65 11.66
C GLU A 545 8.66 12.41 11.11
N GLY A 546 7.82 11.79 11.95
CA GLY A 546 7.08 10.58 11.61
C GLY A 546 7.90 9.28 11.58
N LEU A 547 9.17 9.29 11.98
CA LEU A 547 10.03 8.11 12.08
C LEU A 547 10.68 8.00 13.45
N TYR A 548 10.43 6.88 14.10
CA TYR A 548 10.86 6.61 15.46
C TYR A 548 11.79 5.39 15.50
N LEU A 549 12.81 5.46 16.34
CA LEU A 549 13.72 4.35 16.64
C LEU A 549 13.44 3.87 18.05
N GLY A 550 13.18 2.59 18.20
CA GLY A 550 12.97 1.95 19.47
C GLY A 550 14.07 0.95 19.80
N GLN A 551 14.37 0.78 21.08
CA GLN A 551 15.21 -0.31 21.58
C GLN A 551 14.35 -1.33 22.35
N LEU A 552 14.63 -2.62 22.13
CA LEU A 552 14.02 -3.75 22.85
C LEU A 552 14.89 -4.08 24.06
N LEU A 553 14.37 -3.83 25.28
CA LEU A 553 15.08 -4.16 26.52
C LEU A 553 14.40 -5.32 27.24
N TYR A 554 15.14 -6.38 27.53
CA TYR A 554 14.63 -7.48 28.35
C TYR A 554 15.37 -7.55 29.68
N SER A 555 14.63 -7.87 30.74
CA SER A 555 15.23 -8.21 32.03
C SER A 555 16.02 -9.52 31.92
N THR A 556 17.26 -9.50 32.38
CA THR A 556 18.12 -10.69 32.48
C THR A 556 17.97 -11.41 33.82
N GLU A 557 17.08 -10.94 34.70
CA GLU A 557 16.76 -11.53 36.00
C GLU A 557 15.30 -12.01 36.05
N PRO A 558 14.90 -13.02 35.26
CA PRO A 558 13.50 -13.45 35.10
C PRO A 558 12.88 -14.05 36.37
N LYS A 559 13.69 -14.31 37.40
CA LYS A 559 13.24 -14.82 38.71
C LYS A 559 12.70 -13.73 39.62
N ILE A 560 12.98 -12.46 39.32
CA ILE A 560 12.50 -11.32 40.09
C ILE A 560 11.15 -10.90 39.52
N GLU A 561 10.11 -11.02 40.34
CA GLU A 561 8.77 -10.57 39.97
C GLU A 561 8.75 -9.07 39.69
N TYR A 562 8.01 -8.68 38.64
CA TYR A 562 7.92 -7.27 38.28
C TYR A 562 7.07 -6.50 39.28
N SER A 563 7.65 -5.46 39.85
CA SER A 563 6.97 -4.39 40.57
C SER A 563 7.47 -3.04 40.05
N PRO A 564 6.57 -2.09 39.79
CA PRO A 564 6.93 -0.75 39.32
C PRO A 564 7.57 0.12 40.41
N GLU A 565 7.45 -0.25 41.68
CA GLU A 565 8.04 0.43 42.85
C GLU A 565 9.52 0.08 43.05
N ASN A 566 9.98 -1.02 42.46
CA ASN A 566 11.36 -1.44 42.54
C ASN A 566 12.25 -0.56 41.64
N ASP A 567 13.49 -0.33 42.08
CA ASP A 567 14.53 0.27 41.24
C ASP A 567 14.73 -0.58 39.97
N PRO A 568 14.56 -0.01 38.75
CA PRO A 568 14.69 -0.77 37.52
C PRO A 568 16.03 -1.52 37.34
N SER A 569 17.10 -1.06 38.00
CA SER A 569 18.42 -1.67 37.94
C SER A 569 18.45 -3.11 38.47
N ILE A 570 17.53 -3.50 39.38
CA ILE A 570 17.49 -4.87 39.91
C ILE A 570 17.17 -5.90 38.82
N TYR A 571 16.46 -5.48 37.77
CA TYR A 571 16.05 -6.35 36.66
C TYR A 571 17.14 -6.54 35.61
N LYS A 572 18.25 -5.78 35.69
CA LYS A 572 19.40 -5.83 34.77
C LYS A 572 18.97 -5.86 33.30
N TYR A 573 18.30 -4.80 32.87
CA TYR A 573 17.87 -4.67 31.48
C TYR A 573 19.07 -4.58 30.53
N GLU A 574 19.03 -5.36 29.47
CA GLU A 574 19.98 -5.28 28.37
C GLU A 574 19.25 -4.99 27.06
N ASN A 575 19.93 -4.36 26.10
CA ASN A 575 19.42 -4.14 24.76
C ASN A 575 19.65 -5.37 23.87
N PHE A 576 18.54 -5.91 23.34
CA PHE A 576 18.53 -7.09 22.50
C PHE A 576 18.24 -6.78 21.02
N GLY A 577 17.85 -5.56 20.70
CA GLY A 577 17.55 -5.18 19.33
C GLY A 577 17.02 -3.76 19.19
N TYR A 578 16.93 -3.34 17.94
CA TYR A 578 16.31 -2.09 17.53
C TYR A 578 15.15 -2.37 16.58
N PHE A 579 14.08 -1.59 16.74
CA PHE A 579 12.93 -1.56 15.87
C PHE A 579 12.64 -0.12 15.45
N MET A 580 11.83 0.04 14.43
CA MET A 580 11.33 1.33 14.00
C MET A 580 9.80 1.32 14.02
N LEU A 581 9.23 2.48 14.33
CA LEU A 581 7.84 2.80 14.12
C LEU A 581 7.76 3.99 13.17
N MET A 582 6.79 4.00 12.27
CA MET A 582 6.77 4.99 11.21
C MET A 582 5.37 5.30 10.70
N ASP A 583 5.19 6.52 10.20
CA ASP A 583 3.98 6.93 9.49
C ASP A 583 3.88 6.28 8.09
N ASP A 584 2.75 6.49 7.41
CA ASP A 584 2.47 5.92 6.09
C ASP A 584 3.51 6.33 5.04
N GLU A 585 4.02 7.55 5.10
CA GLU A 585 4.97 8.06 4.12
C GLU A 585 6.33 7.35 4.26
N TRP A 586 6.77 7.09 5.49
CA TRP A 586 7.97 6.29 5.76
C TRP A 586 7.75 4.81 5.48
N TYR A 587 6.56 4.29 5.77
CA TYR A 587 6.19 2.91 5.45
C TYR A 587 6.25 2.65 3.93
N ALA A 588 5.78 3.59 3.12
CA ALA A 588 5.90 3.53 1.66
C ALA A 588 7.37 3.41 1.21
N VAL A 589 8.29 4.17 1.82
CA VAL A 589 9.73 4.09 1.53
C VAL A 589 10.30 2.73 1.96
N LYS A 590 9.96 2.23 3.15
CA LYS A 590 10.37 0.91 3.64
C LYS A 590 9.95 -0.20 2.66
N GLU A 591 8.69 -0.18 2.22
CA GLU A 591 8.14 -1.16 1.27
C GLU A 591 8.79 -1.08 -0.10
N PHE A 592 9.08 0.13 -0.57
CA PHE A 592 9.75 0.37 -1.84
C PHE A 592 11.17 -0.24 -1.86
N ILE A 593 11.96 0.03 -0.82
CA ILE A 593 13.36 -0.45 -0.76
C ILE A 593 13.47 -1.90 -0.29
N ARG A 594 12.34 -2.52 0.07
CA ARG A 594 12.28 -3.88 0.62
C ARG A 594 13.19 -4.01 1.84
N PHE A 595 12.95 -3.15 2.84
CA PHE A 595 13.82 -3.06 4.01
C PHE A 595 14.06 -4.44 4.66
N ASP A 596 12.97 -5.14 4.93
CA ASP A 596 12.85 -6.40 5.69
C ASP A 596 12.05 -7.48 4.94
N THR A 597 11.74 -7.27 3.66
CA THR A 597 11.09 -8.26 2.78
C THR A 597 12.12 -8.83 1.81
N GLU A 598 12.14 -10.15 1.61
CA GLU A 598 13.10 -10.81 0.69
C GLU A 598 13.08 -10.18 -0.73
N LYS A 599 14.25 -10.21 -1.39
CA LYS A 599 14.46 -9.58 -2.70
C LYS A 599 13.96 -10.39 -3.87
#